data_AF-A0A0A2TKI6-F1
#
_entry.id   AF-A0A0A2TKI6-F1
#
_cell.length_a   1.000
_cell.length_b   1.000
_cell.length_c   1.000
_cell.angle_alpha   90.00
_cell.angle_beta   90.00
_cell.angle_gamma   90.00
#
_symmetry.space_group_name_H-M   'P 1'
#
loop_
_entity.id
_entity.type
_entity.pdbx_description
1 polymer ?
#
loop_
_entity_poly.entity_id
_entity_poly.type
_entity_poly.pdbx_seq_one_letter_code
_entity_poly.pdbx_strand_id
1 'polypeptide(L)'
;MRLGYGLNLEQTQKLIMTPELRQAITILQLSALELSMYVEEQLLENPLLETQEESLDIKEDVEPTVEEERPVEEKWEVDWQDYFHDQDENRIRHERVVVEEKQRFDPFIAASPTLLEHLLGQLHVQKISASLPVAEYIVGNLDDNGFLPITLKDIANETNVSLKTAEEALALVQTLDPLGVGARNLEECLRLQLPLLPDYPPELPELLKYLEDLAAGRLQRIAHALKIPIYRVQELADLVRKLDPKPGLSFSGPGDVRYVVPDVVIEEIEGEFIILVNDITVPRLGINKVYREALSLEEGTDTRKFVEQKLNAASWLIRSIEQRRLTLYKVSSAIVKWQTEFLRYGIRHLRPLTLRDIAEEIGVHESTVSRATAHKYIQTPRGIFEFKFFFASSLGRGRNNANSITTEGIKLALRDLISSENPKSPYSDQKLADLLKAKDMEISRRTVAKYRDELGIAATTGRKRY
;
A
#
# COMPACT_ATOMS: atom_id res chain seq x y z
N MET A 1 -62.55 -39.55 -14.49
CA MET A 1 -61.30 -38.88 -14.08
C MET A 1 -61.57 -37.38 -13.98
N ARG A 2 -61.59 -36.80 -12.78
CA ARG A 2 -61.67 -35.34 -12.61
C ARG A 2 -60.23 -34.82 -12.48
N LEU A 3 -59.73 -34.10 -13.49
CA LEU A 3 -58.49 -33.34 -13.37
C LEU A 3 -58.76 -32.15 -12.45
N GLY A 4 -58.26 -32.23 -11.21
CA GLY A 4 -58.18 -31.08 -10.32
C GLY A 4 -57.03 -30.18 -10.78
N TYR A 5 -57.35 -29.01 -11.31
CA TYR A 5 -56.37 -27.96 -11.56
C TYR A 5 -56.06 -27.28 -10.23
N GLY A 6 -55.00 -27.71 -9.56
CA GLY A 6 -54.42 -27.00 -8.42
C GLY A 6 -53.53 -25.87 -8.92
N LEU A 7 -53.87 -24.63 -8.59
CA LEU A 7 -52.99 -23.47 -8.78
C LEU A 7 -51.92 -23.51 -7.67
N ASN A 8 -50.72 -23.98 -8.00
CA ASN A 8 -49.55 -23.80 -7.14
C ASN A 8 -48.98 -22.39 -7.38
N LEU A 9 -49.15 -21.52 -6.38
CA LEU A 9 -48.56 -20.19 -6.38
C LEU A 9 -47.19 -20.26 -5.69
N GLU A 10 -46.12 -20.39 -6.49
CA GLU A 10 -44.76 -20.33 -5.97
C GLU A 10 -44.29 -18.87 -5.88
N GLN A 11 -44.20 -18.34 -4.66
CA GLN A 11 -43.65 -17.02 -4.40
C GLN A 11 -42.12 -17.08 -4.52
N THR A 12 -41.58 -16.66 -5.66
CA THR A 12 -40.14 -16.47 -5.84
C THR A 12 -39.76 -15.03 -5.49
N GLN A 13 -39.07 -14.82 -4.37
CA GLN A 13 -38.45 -13.53 -4.08
C GLN A 13 -37.25 -13.34 -5.02
N LYS A 14 -37.45 -12.58 -6.11
CA LYS A 14 -36.34 -12.06 -6.90
C LYS A 14 -35.94 -10.71 -6.31
N LEU A 15 -34.71 -10.62 -5.78
CA LEU A 15 -34.08 -9.35 -5.44
C LEU A 15 -33.91 -8.53 -6.73
N ILE A 16 -34.81 -7.59 -6.97
CA ILE A 16 -34.69 -6.63 -8.07
C ILE A 16 -33.61 -5.63 -7.66
N MET A 17 -32.45 -5.71 -8.30
CA MET A 17 -31.37 -4.75 -8.09
C MET A 17 -31.79 -3.42 -8.73
N THR A 18 -32.20 -2.44 -7.92
CA THR A 18 -32.49 -1.09 -8.40
C THR A 18 -31.17 -0.40 -8.79
N PRO A 19 -31.19 0.55 -9.75
CA PRO A 19 -30.00 1.31 -10.13
C PRO A 19 -29.40 2.05 -8.92
N GLU A 20 -30.24 2.56 -8.03
CA GLU A 20 -29.86 3.15 -6.73
C GLU A 20 -29.06 2.15 -5.87
N LEU A 21 -29.59 0.95 -5.61
CA LEU A 21 -28.88 -0.06 -4.83
C LEU A 21 -27.52 -0.43 -5.44
N ARG A 22 -27.45 -0.50 -6.77
CA ARG A 22 -26.17 -0.73 -7.47
C ARG A 22 -25.20 0.42 -7.24
N GLN A 23 -25.66 1.66 -7.33
CA GLN A 23 -24.86 2.86 -7.10
C GLN A 23 -24.37 2.93 -5.64
N ALA A 24 -25.15 2.48 -4.66
CA ALA A 24 -24.74 2.54 -3.25
C ALA A 24 -23.65 1.51 -2.97
N ILE A 25 -23.80 0.34 -3.57
CA ILE A 25 -22.81 -0.72 -3.54
C ILE A 25 -21.50 -0.28 -4.20
N THR A 26 -21.56 0.42 -5.34
CA THR A 26 -20.34 0.95 -5.97
C THR A 26 -19.70 2.00 -5.09
N ILE A 27 -20.48 2.94 -4.54
CA ILE A 27 -19.97 3.98 -3.62
C ILE A 27 -19.27 3.33 -2.41
N LEU A 28 -19.79 2.24 -1.84
CA LEU A 28 -19.14 1.54 -0.73
C LEU A 28 -17.75 0.96 -1.09
N GLN A 29 -17.54 0.58 -2.35
CA GLN A 29 -16.31 -0.08 -2.82
C GLN A 29 -15.23 0.90 -3.29
N LEU A 30 -15.59 2.13 -3.72
CA LEU A 30 -14.62 3.10 -4.24
C LEU A 30 -13.56 3.44 -3.18
N SER A 31 -12.32 3.68 -3.56
CA SER A 31 -11.31 4.29 -2.67
C SER A 31 -11.68 5.74 -2.30
N ALA A 32 -10.97 6.37 -1.37
CA ALA A 32 -11.18 7.79 -1.03
C ALA A 32 -10.95 8.72 -2.25
N LEU A 33 -9.94 8.42 -3.07
CA LEU A 33 -9.62 9.16 -4.30
C LEU A 33 -10.65 8.91 -5.42
N GLU A 34 -11.06 7.66 -5.61
CA GLU A 34 -12.11 7.36 -6.59
C GLU A 34 -13.46 7.98 -6.19
N LEU A 35 -13.74 8.05 -4.89
CA LEU A 35 -14.94 8.71 -4.39
C LEU A 35 -14.88 10.23 -4.63
N SER A 36 -13.73 10.88 -4.46
CA SER A 36 -13.61 12.31 -4.72
C SER A 36 -13.81 12.62 -6.21
N MET A 37 -13.18 11.85 -7.10
CA MET A 37 -13.39 11.97 -8.55
C MET A 37 -14.86 11.76 -8.93
N TYR A 38 -15.51 10.76 -8.32
CA TYR A 38 -16.92 10.50 -8.54
C TYR A 38 -17.82 11.63 -8.05
N VAL A 39 -17.51 12.23 -6.89
CA VAL A 39 -18.25 13.37 -6.35
C VAL A 39 -18.06 14.61 -7.21
N GLU A 40 -16.85 14.88 -7.72
CA GLU A 40 -16.59 15.96 -8.67
C GLU A 40 -17.40 15.81 -9.97
N GLU A 41 -17.47 14.61 -10.53
CA GLU A 41 -18.32 14.32 -11.70
C GLU A 41 -19.80 14.59 -11.38
N GLN A 42 -20.29 14.14 -10.22
CA GLN A 42 -21.68 14.37 -9.81
C GLN A 42 -21.99 15.85 -9.51
N LEU A 43 -21.02 16.63 -9.02
CA LEU A 43 -21.13 18.08 -8.86
C LEU A 43 -21.30 18.79 -10.21
N LEU A 44 -20.62 18.32 -11.26
CA LEU A 44 -20.77 18.87 -12.61
C LEU A 44 -22.14 18.51 -13.24
N GLU A 45 -22.68 17.33 -12.95
CA GLU A 45 -23.95 16.87 -13.51
C GLU A 45 -25.20 17.38 -12.77
N ASN A 46 -25.06 17.77 -11.50
CA ASN A 46 -26.17 18.16 -10.66
C ASN A 46 -26.01 19.60 -10.12
N PRO A 47 -26.76 20.58 -10.67
CA PRO A 47 -26.65 21.98 -10.26
C PRO A 47 -27.16 22.26 -8.83
N LEU A 48 -27.79 21.27 -8.17
CA LEU A 48 -28.26 21.39 -6.79
C LEU A 48 -27.22 21.02 -5.73
N LEU A 49 -26.13 20.35 -6.12
CA LEU A 49 -25.06 19.98 -5.20
C LEU A 49 -24.09 21.16 -5.05
N GLU A 50 -23.79 21.52 -3.81
CA GLU A 50 -22.78 22.53 -3.48
C GLU A 50 -21.75 21.93 -2.51
N THR A 51 -20.48 22.29 -2.69
CA THR A 51 -19.42 21.99 -1.72
C THR A 51 -19.48 23.00 -0.59
N GLN A 52 -19.64 22.53 0.64
CA GLN A 52 -19.47 23.38 1.82
C GLN A 52 -17.96 23.51 2.09
N GLU A 53 -17.40 24.69 1.87
CA GLU A 53 -16.06 25.01 2.35
C GLU A 53 -16.13 25.19 3.87
N GLU A 54 -15.63 24.20 4.62
CA GLU A 54 -15.37 24.34 6.05
C GLU A 54 -14.13 25.23 6.17
N SER A 55 -14.33 26.54 6.38
CA SER A 55 -13.25 27.42 6.81
C SER A 55 -12.77 26.92 8.17
N LEU A 56 -11.68 26.16 8.19
CA LEU A 56 -10.98 25.74 9.40
C LEU A 56 -10.30 26.95 10.06
N ASP A 57 -11.11 27.85 10.60
CA ASP A 57 -10.62 28.84 11.55
C ASP A 57 -10.70 28.21 12.94
N ILE A 58 -9.54 27.78 13.44
CA ILE A 58 -9.35 27.42 14.85
C ILE A 58 -9.75 28.64 15.68
N LYS A 59 -10.89 28.57 16.36
CA LYS A 59 -11.24 29.49 17.44
C LYS A 59 -11.04 28.78 18.76
N GLU A 60 -10.01 29.22 19.49
CA GLU A 60 -9.87 28.99 20.92
C GLU A 60 -11.03 29.65 21.68
N ASP A 61 -11.45 28.96 22.74
CA ASP A 61 -12.29 29.37 23.87
C ASP A 61 -13.78 29.64 23.67
N VAL A 62 -14.59 28.60 23.96
CA VAL A 62 -15.85 28.74 24.73
C VAL A 62 -15.96 27.56 25.72
N GLU A 63 -16.04 27.86 27.02
CA GLU A 63 -16.25 26.89 28.11
C GLU A 63 -17.56 26.09 27.96
N PRO A 64 -17.62 24.83 28.43
CA PRO A 64 -18.83 24.00 28.28
C PRO A 64 -19.83 24.28 29.40
N THR A 65 -21.05 24.68 29.05
CA THR A 65 -22.21 24.60 29.94
C THR A 65 -22.80 23.20 29.90
N VAL A 66 -22.93 22.59 31.07
CA VAL A 66 -23.49 21.25 31.30
C VAL A 66 -25.02 21.33 31.21
N GLU A 67 -25.63 20.59 30.28
CA GLU A 67 -27.06 20.29 30.29
C GLU A 67 -27.29 18.78 30.49
N GLU A 68 -28.27 18.47 31.34
CA GLU A 68 -28.55 17.17 31.93
C GLU A 68 -29.09 16.14 30.93
N GLU A 69 -28.56 14.91 31.00
CA GLU A 69 -28.99 13.75 30.23
C GLU A 69 -30.42 13.32 30.60
N ARG A 70 -31.30 13.18 29.59
CA ARG A 70 -32.52 12.36 29.67
C ARG A 70 -32.33 11.08 28.86
N PRO A 71 -32.85 9.93 29.33
CA PRO A 71 -32.64 8.65 28.67
C PRO A 71 -33.53 8.54 27.43
N VAL A 72 -32.94 8.18 26.28
CA VAL A 72 -33.66 7.90 25.04
C VAL A 72 -33.60 6.39 24.76
N GLU A 73 -34.72 5.71 24.96
CA GLU A 73 -34.96 4.36 24.42
C GLU A 73 -35.46 4.46 22.96
N GLU A 74 -34.75 3.73 22.09
CA GLU A 74 -35.18 3.10 20.82
C GLU A 74 -36.24 3.76 19.92
N LYS A 75 -35.76 4.37 18.82
CA LYS A 75 -36.08 4.04 17.41
C LYS A 75 -35.37 5.00 16.47
N TRP A 76 -34.46 4.50 15.63
CA TRP A 76 -33.73 5.31 14.65
C TRP A 76 -34.57 5.54 13.40
N GLU A 77 -35.50 6.49 13.47
CA GLU A 77 -35.92 7.28 12.32
C GLU A 77 -35.29 8.66 12.49
N VAL A 78 -34.24 8.94 11.72
CA VAL A 78 -33.61 10.27 11.70
C VAL A 78 -34.62 11.22 11.06
N ASP A 79 -35.24 12.06 11.88
CA ASP A 79 -36.10 13.14 11.43
C ASP A 79 -35.22 14.25 10.83
N TRP A 80 -35.38 14.48 9.54
CA TRP A 80 -34.60 15.47 8.79
C TRP A 80 -34.79 16.88 9.33
N GLN A 81 -35.90 17.15 10.03
CA GLN A 81 -36.16 18.46 10.62
C GLN A 81 -35.15 18.82 11.72
N ASP A 82 -34.71 17.88 12.56
CA ASP A 82 -33.73 18.16 13.61
C ASP A 82 -32.31 18.38 13.06
N TYR A 83 -31.89 17.62 12.05
CA TYR A 83 -30.55 17.78 11.45
C TYR A 83 -30.36 19.14 10.74
N PHE A 84 -31.44 19.72 10.22
CA PHE A 84 -31.40 21.05 9.61
C PHE A 84 -31.62 22.19 10.62
N HIS A 85 -32.28 21.95 11.75
CA HIS A 85 -32.53 22.98 12.77
C HIS A 85 -31.32 23.30 13.65
N ASP A 86 -30.45 22.33 13.92
CA ASP A 86 -29.24 22.54 14.76
C ASP A 86 -28.17 23.44 14.09
N GLN A 87 -28.30 23.71 12.79
CA GLN A 87 -27.38 24.59 12.04
C GLN A 87 -27.81 26.07 11.98
N ASP A 88 -29.00 26.43 12.48
CA ASP A 88 -29.51 27.80 12.34
C ASP A 88 -28.98 28.77 13.41
N GLU A 89 -28.43 28.33 14.54
CA GLU A 89 -28.02 29.24 15.63
C GLU A 89 -26.60 29.84 15.51
N ASN A 90 -25.70 29.29 14.68
CA ASN A 90 -24.29 29.73 14.64
C ASN A 90 -23.88 30.49 13.36
N ARG A 91 -24.67 31.49 12.95
CA ARG A 91 -24.28 32.44 11.88
C ARG A 91 -23.80 33.77 12.44
N ILE A 92 -22.54 33.81 12.90
CA ILE A 92 -21.81 35.08 12.99
C ILE A 92 -21.38 35.48 11.57
N ARG A 93 -21.91 36.62 11.08
CA ARG A 93 -21.46 37.26 9.85
C ARG A 93 -19.98 37.62 9.97
N HIS A 94 -19.11 36.88 9.29
CA HIS A 94 -17.72 37.29 9.08
C HIS A 94 -17.56 37.93 7.71
N GLU A 95 -17.15 39.18 7.75
CA GLU A 95 -16.76 40.01 6.62
C GLU A 95 -15.56 39.37 5.90
N ARG A 96 -15.65 39.24 4.58
CA ARG A 96 -14.55 38.70 3.75
C ARG A 96 -13.33 39.60 3.88
N VAL A 97 -12.39 39.22 4.74
CA VAL A 97 -11.02 39.72 4.68
C VAL A 97 -10.35 39.03 3.50
N VAL A 98 -10.21 39.75 2.39
CA VAL A 98 -9.32 39.34 1.31
C VAL A 98 -7.90 39.40 1.88
N VAL A 99 -7.39 38.25 2.32
CA VAL A 99 -5.99 38.11 2.68
C VAL A 99 -5.21 38.25 1.37
N GLU A 100 -4.52 39.38 1.20
CA GLU A 100 -3.54 39.56 0.13
C GLU A 100 -2.64 38.33 0.08
N GLU A 101 -2.52 37.74 -1.11
CA GLU A 101 -1.57 36.67 -1.44
C GLU A 101 -0.15 37.16 -1.18
N LYS A 102 0.28 37.11 0.08
CA LYS A 102 1.69 37.16 0.43
C LYS A 102 2.32 35.94 -0.22
N GLN A 103 3.05 36.21 -1.31
CA GLN A 103 4.05 35.36 -1.96
C GLN A 103 4.25 34.07 -1.17
N ARG A 104 3.44 33.05 -1.50
CA ARG A 104 3.71 31.70 -1.05
C ARG A 104 5.11 31.41 -1.58
N PHE A 105 6.07 31.25 -0.68
CA PHE A 105 7.29 30.57 -1.04
C PHE A 105 6.84 29.18 -1.46
N ASP A 106 6.59 28.99 -2.75
CA ASP A 106 6.38 27.64 -3.27
C ASP A 106 7.62 26.86 -2.83
N PRO A 107 7.45 25.79 -2.05
CA PRO A 107 8.58 24.93 -1.74
C PRO A 107 9.05 24.37 -3.07
N PHE A 108 10.15 24.91 -3.60
CA PHE A 108 10.87 24.29 -4.70
C PHE A 108 11.29 22.93 -4.18
N ILE A 109 10.56 21.90 -4.60
CA ILE A 109 10.92 20.52 -4.31
C ILE A 109 12.25 20.31 -5.03
N ALA A 110 13.34 20.24 -4.27
CA ALA A 110 14.65 19.90 -4.80
C ALA A 110 14.57 18.47 -5.33
N ALA A 111 14.45 18.31 -6.65
CA ALA A 111 14.53 17.02 -7.28
C ALA A 111 15.98 16.54 -7.19
N SER A 112 16.20 15.37 -6.58
CA SER A 112 17.48 14.69 -6.69
C SER A 112 17.72 14.31 -8.16
N PRO A 113 18.94 14.50 -8.70
CA PRO A 113 19.23 14.20 -10.09
C PRO A 113 19.00 12.72 -10.38
N THR A 114 18.41 12.42 -11.52
CA THR A 114 18.26 11.04 -12.01
C THR A 114 19.60 10.45 -12.39
N LEU A 115 19.70 9.12 -12.49
CA LEU A 115 20.91 8.43 -12.94
C LEU A 115 21.38 8.97 -14.30
N LEU A 116 20.44 9.19 -15.22
CA LEU A 116 20.71 9.75 -16.54
C LEU A 116 21.33 11.15 -16.44
N GLU A 117 20.70 12.06 -15.70
CA GLU A 117 21.21 13.43 -15.52
C GLU A 117 22.59 13.45 -14.85
N HIS A 118 22.81 12.56 -13.88
CA HIS A 118 24.09 12.43 -13.20
C HIS A 118 25.20 11.99 -14.16
N LEU A 119 24.95 10.96 -14.96
CA LEU A 119 25.92 10.41 -15.93
C LEU A 119 26.18 11.38 -17.08
N LEU A 120 25.14 12.04 -17.61
CA LEU A 120 25.32 13.09 -18.63
C LEU A 120 26.15 14.24 -18.09
N GLY A 121 25.87 14.70 -16.86
CA GLY A 121 26.67 15.72 -16.20
C GLY A 121 28.15 15.35 -16.09
N GLN A 122 28.47 14.10 -15.76
CA GLN A 122 29.86 13.63 -15.73
C GLN A 122 30.49 13.54 -17.13
N LEU A 123 29.74 13.03 -18.11
CA LEU A 123 30.21 12.92 -19.50
C LEU A 123 30.56 14.29 -20.08
N HIS A 124 29.74 15.32 -19.83
CA HIS A 124 29.97 16.68 -20.32
C HIS A 124 31.15 17.38 -19.65
N VAL A 125 31.55 16.95 -18.44
CA VAL A 125 32.73 17.48 -17.73
C VAL A 125 34.03 16.84 -18.24
N GLN A 126 33.97 15.61 -18.77
CA GLN A 126 35.15 14.95 -19.33
C GLN A 126 35.51 15.48 -20.73
N LYS A 127 36.80 15.72 -20.98
CA LYS A 127 37.30 16.12 -22.31
C LYS A 127 37.36 14.91 -23.25
N ILE A 128 36.28 14.64 -23.98
CA ILE A 128 36.19 13.52 -24.93
C ILE A 128 35.98 14.08 -26.35
N SER A 129 36.75 13.62 -27.33
CA SER A 129 36.81 14.25 -28.67
C SER A 129 36.21 13.46 -29.83
N ALA A 130 35.77 12.20 -29.66
CA ALA A 130 35.25 11.41 -30.80
C ALA A 130 34.05 10.47 -30.52
N SER A 131 33.71 10.21 -29.26
CA SER A 131 32.70 9.20 -28.89
C SER A 131 31.54 9.74 -28.05
N LEU A 132 31.46 11.06 -27.83
CA LEU A 132 30.45 11.69 -26.96
C LEU A 132 29.00 11.35 -27.37
N PRO A 133 28.59 11.46 -28.65
CA PRO A 133 27.21 11.15 -29.04
C PRO A 133 26.83 9.68 -28.83
N VAL A 134 27.80 8.77 -28.99
CA VAL A 134 27.59 7.33 -28.77
C VAL A 134 27.51 7.03 -27.27
N ALA A 135 28.31 7.70 -26.44
CA ALA A 135 28.25 7.56 -24.98
C ALA A 135 26.93 8.12 -24.42
N GLU A 136 26.45 9.26 -24.91
CA GLU A 136 25.12 9.81 -24.56
C GLU A 136 24.00 8.83 -24.94
N TYR A 137 24.09 8.21 -26.13
CA TYR A 137 23.15 7.20 -26.56
C TYR A 137 23.16 5.97 -25.64
N ILE A 138 24.34 5.50 -25.22
CA ILE A 138 24.48 4.39 -24.27
C ILE A 138 23.84 4.76 -22.93
N VAL A 139 24.12 5.94 -22.40
CA VAL A 139 23.55 6.41 -21.11
C VAL A 139 22.04 6.51 -21.17
N GLY A 140 21.47 6.98 -22.28
CA GLY A 140 20.03 7.04 -22.48
C GLY A 140 19.32 5.68 -22.58
N ASN A 141 20.07 4.59 -22.82
CA ASN A 141 19.53 3.23 -22.93
C ASN A 141 19.85 2.36 -21.71
N LEU A 142 20.29 2.95 -20.60
CA LEU A 142 20.49 2.24 -19.34
C LEU A 142 19.15 2.02 -18.63
N ASP A 143 18.97 0.84 -18.04
CA ASP A 143 17.83 0.56 -17.15
C ASP A 143 18.00 1.29 -15.80
N ASP A 144 16.92 1.41 -15.02
CA ASP A 144 16.94 1.98 -13.65
C ASP A 144 17.92 1.26 -12.70
N ASN A 145 18.26 0.00 -13.00
CA ASN A 145 19.25 -0.77 -12.24
C ASN A 145 20.71 -0.43 -12.61
N GLY A 146 20.94 0.32 -13.70
CA GLY A 146 22.25 0.66 -14.25
C GLY A 146 22.82 -0.32 -15.27
N PHE A 147 22.03 -1.30 -15.75
CA PHE A 147 22.45 -2.28 -16.76
C PHE A 147 22.17 -1.78 -18.18
N LEU A 148 22.94 -2.27 -19.15
CA LEU A 148 22.72 -2.04 -20.57
C LEU A 148 22.06 -3.27 -21.22
N PRO A 149 20.75 -3.26 -21.48
CA PRO A 149 20.04 -4.39 -22.09
C PRO A 149 20.35 -4.54 -23.60
N ILE A 150 20.73 -3.44 -24.26
CA ILE A 150 20.95 -3.40 -25.72
C ILE A 150 22.32 -3.97 -26.10
N THR A 151 22.40 -4.65 -27.24
CA THR A 151 23.68 -5.16 -27.72
C THR A 151 24.52 -4.08 -28.40
N LEU A 152 25.84 -4.19 -28.30
CA LEU A 152 26.78 -3.27 -28.96
C LEU A 152 26.61 -3.22 -30.50
N LYS A 153 26.08 -4.28 -31.11
CA LYS A 153 25.82 -4.33 -32.54
C LYS A 153 24.65 -3.43 -32.93
N ASP A 154 23.60 -3.43 -32.13
CA ASP A 154 22.41 -2.60 -32.36
C ASP A 154 22.77 -1.12 -32.18
N ILE A 155 23.52 -0.80 -31.12
CA ILE A 155 24.04 0.55 -30.87
C ILE A 155 24.91 1.05 -32.03
N ALA A 156 25.81 0.21 -32.55
CA ALA A 156 26.67 0.57 -33.68
C ALA A 156 25.88 0.81 -34.98
N ASN A 157 24.84 0.01 -35.23
CA ASN A 157 23.97 0.17 -36.39
C ASN A 157 23.12 1.44 -36.31
N GLU A 158 22.58 1.76 -35.13
CA GLU A 158 21.72 2.94 -34.92
C GLU A 158 22.53 4.25 -34.93
N THR A 159 23.74 4.23 -34.37
CA THR A 159 24.62 5.41 -34.35
C THR A 159 25.47 5.57 -35.62
N ASN A 160 25.40 4.61 -36.56
CA ASN A 160 26.22 4.55 -37.79
C ASN A 160 27.74 4.63 -37.53
N VAL A 161 28.21 4.03 -36.45
CA VAL A 161 29.64 4.02 -36.08
C VAL A 161 30.18 2.60 -36.06
N SER A 162 31.50 2.45 -36.13
CA SER A 162 32.16 1.14 -36.07
C SER A 162 31.93 0.46 -34.71
N LEU A 163 31.96 -0.88 -34.67
CA LEU A 163 31.86 -1.63 -33.41
C LEU A 163 32.96 -1.23 -32.42
N LYS A 164 34.16 -0.93 -32.92
CA LYS A 164 35.30 -0.54 -32.10
C LYS A 164 35.06 0.78 -31.35
N THR A 165 34.51 1.77 -32.04
CA THR A 165 34.14 3.06 -31.43
C THR A 165 32.99 2.94 -30.44
N ALA A 166 32.07 1.99 -30.64
CA ALA A 166 31.02 1.70 -29.67
C ALA A 166 31.57 1.01 -28.41
N GLU A 167 32.54 0.10 -28.55
CA GLU A 167 33.26 -0.50 -27.42
C GLU A 167 34.06 0.53 -26.62
N GLU A 168 34.75 1.46 -27.30
CA GLU A 168 35.46 2.57 -26.66
C GLU A 168 34.49 3.49 -25.90
N ALA A 169 33.32 3.80 -26.49
CA ALA A 169 32.28 4.57 -25.82
C ALA A 169 31.72 3.85 -24.58
N LEU A 170 31.46 2.54 -24.68
CA LEU A 170 30.99 1.75 -23.55
C LEU A 170 32.02 1.71 -22.42
N ALA A 171 33.30 1.50 -22.75
CA ALA A 171 34.36 1.50 -21.75
C ALA A 171 34.46 2.85 -21.01
N LEU A 172 34.22 3.97 -21.71
CA LEU A 172 34.13 5.29 -21.07
C LEU A 172 32.95 5.37 -20.11
N VAL A 173 31.75 4.94 -20.53
CA VAL A 173 30.56 4.93 -19.66
C VAL A 173 30.79 4.05 -18.41
N GLN A 174 31.48 2.91 -18.57
CA GLN A 174 31.81 2.01 -17.46
C GLN A 174 32.85 2.59 -16.47
N THR A 175 33.57 3.65 -16.83
CA THR A 175 34.48 4.37 -15.91
C THR A 175 33.80 5.49 -15.12
N LEU A 176 32.55 5.82 -15.44
CA LEU A 176 31.76 6.83 -14.73
C LEU A 176 31.34 6.32 -13.34
N ASP A 177 30.98 7.27 -12.47
CA ASP A 177 30.41 6.97 -11.16
C ASP A 177 28.88 6.95 -11.25
N PRO A 178 28.17 5.92 -10.73
CA PRO A 178 28.67 4.79 -9.95
C PRO A 178 29.34 3.67 -10.76
N LEU A 179 30.44 3.11 -10.21
CA LEU A 179 31.16 2.00 -10.84
C LEU A 179 30.27 0.77 -11.01
N GLY A 180 30.36 0.13 -12.18
CA GLY A 180 29.52 -1.01 -12.56
C GLY A 180 28.27 -0.63 -13.36
N VAL A 181 28.04 0.66 -13.62
CA VAL A 181 27.05 1.13 -14.61
C VAL A 181 27.49 0.78 -16.03
N GLY A 182 26.53 0.48 -16.90
CA GLY A 182 26.80 0.08 -18.29
C GLY A 182 27.33 -1.35 -18.41
N ALA A 183 27.16 -2.16 -17.36
CA ALA A 183 27.40 -3.59 -17.43
C ALA A 183 26.28 -4.29 -18.21
N ARG A 184 26.61 -5.34 -18.96
CA ARG A 184 25.62 -6.16 -19.66
C ARG A 184 25.02 -7.22 -18.75
N ASN A 185 25.84 -7.75 -17.84
CA ASN A 185 25.48 -8.82 -16.92
C ASN A 185 25.95 -8.49 -15.49
N LEU A 186 25.36 -9.14 -14.49
CA LEU A 186 25.76 -9.00 -13.08
C LEU A 186 27.24 -9.34 -12.85
N GLU A 187 27.78 -10.35 -13.54
CA GLU A 187 29.21 -10.69 -13.48
C GLU A 187 30.09 -9.51 -13.91
N GLU A 188 29.73 -8.84 -15.01
CA GLU A 188 30.47 -7.70 -15.53
C GLU A 188 30.35 -6.49 -14.59
N CYS A 189 29.17 -6.25 -14.03
CA CYS A 189 28.93 -5.18 -13.06
C CYS A 189 29.85 -5.34 -11.83
N LEU A 190 29.84 -6.52 -11.21
CA LEU A 190 30.67 -6.80 -10.04
C LEU A 190 32.16 -6.76 -10.40
N ARG A 191 32.53 -7.21 -11.60
CA ARG A 191 33.90 -7.17 -12.09
C ARG A 191 34.43 -5.74 -12.23
N LEU A 192 33.61 -4.82 -12.73
CA LEU A 192 33.93 -3.40 -12.85
C LEU A 192 34.11 -2.72 -11.49
N GLN A 193 33.49 -3.24 -10.43
CA GLN A 193 33.62 -2.74 -9.07
C GLN A 193 34.83 -3.31 -8.31
N LEU A 194 35.40 -4.43 -8.75
CA LEU A 194 36.54 -5.06 -8.07
C LEU A 194 37.77 -4.15 -7.85
N PRO A 195 38.15 -3.27 -8.80
CA PRO A 195 39.31 -2.38 -8.62
C PRO A 195 39.16 -1.39 -7.45
N LEU A 196 37.94 -1.16 -6.96
CA LEU A 196 37.66 -0.30 -5.81
C LEU A 196 38.08 -0.95 -4.48
N LEU A 197 38.23 -2.29 -4.44
CA LEU A 197 38.57 -3.01 -3.22
C LEU A 197 40.07 -2.86 -2.90
N PRO A 198 40.45 -2.40 -1.69
CA PRO A 198 41.84 -2.24 -1.29
C PRO A 198 42.60 -3.58 -1.20
N ASP A 199 41.89 -4.68 -0.92
CA ASP A 199 42.42 -6.04 -0.81
C ASP A 199 41.90 -6.92 -1.95
N TYR A 200 42.34 -6.68 -3.20
CA TYR A 200 41.93 -7.46 -4.37
C TYR A 200 42.53 -8.89 -4.33
N PRO A 201 41.75 -9.94 -4.04
CA PRO A 201 42.23 -11.30 -4.09
C PRO A 201 42.28 -11.77 -5.55
N PRO A 202 43.35 -12.45 -6.00
CA PRO A 202 43.45 -12.92 -7.38
C PRO A 202 42.36 -13.95 -7.75
N GLU A 203 41.78 -14.60 -6.75
CA GLU A 203 40.75 -15.65 -6.87
C GLU A 203 39.34 -15.09 -7.10
N LEU A 204 39.13 -13.80 -6.83
CA LEU A 204 37.80 -13.16 -6.82
C LEU A 204 37.14 -13.08 -8.21
N PRO A 205 37.84 -12.74 -9.32
CA PRO A 205 37.24 -12.76 -10.66
C PRO A 205 36.83 -14.15 -11.13
N GLU A 206 37.55 -15.19 -10.71
CA GLU A 206 37.18 -16.57 -11.04
C GLU A 206 35.95 -17.03 -10.26
N LEU A 207 35.81 -16.57 -9.01
CA LEU A 207 34.61 -16.79 -8.20
C LEU A 207 33.34 -16.18 -8.84
N LEU A 208 33.45 -15.00 -9.46
CA LEU A 208 32.30 -14.32 -10.09
C LEU A 208 31.68 -15.12 -11.26
N LYS A 209 32.39 -16.10 -11.83
CA LYS A 209 31.81 -17.01 -12.84
C LYS A 209 30.83 -18.02 -12.22
N TYR A 210 30.89 -18.23 -10.91
CA TYR A 210 30.09 -19.20 -10.16
C TYR A 210 29.02 -18.53 -9.27
N LEU A 211 28.52 -17.36 -9.65
CA LEU A 211 27.52 -16.60 -8.88
C LEU A 211 26.24 -17.40 -8.59
N GLU A 212 25.79 -18.25 -9.53
CA GLU A 212 24.61 -19.10 -9.32
C GLU A 212 24.81 -20.12 -8.19
N ASP A 213 25.99 -20.75 -8.15
CA ASP A 213 26.34 -21.70 -7.09
C ASP A 213 26.58 -20.99 -5.76
N LEU A 214 27.05 -19.74 -5.80
CA LEU A 214 27.19 -18.89 -4.61
C LEU A 214 25.83 -18.52 -4.04
N ALA A 215 24.87 -18.13 -4.88
CA ALA A 215 23.49 -17.84 -4.50
C ALA A 215 22.79 -19.08 -3.92
N ALA A 216 23.07 -20.27 -4.47
CA ALA A 216 22.55 -21.53 -3.96
C ALA A 216 23.24 -22.03 -2.66
N GLY A 217 24.27 -21.33 -2.17
CA GLY A 217 25.02 -21.70 -0.96
C GLY A 217 25.90 -22.94 -1.13
N ARG A 218 26.26 -23.31 -2.36
CA ARG A 218 27.04 -24.53 -2.66
C ARG A 218 28.55 -24.30 -2.57
N LEU A 219 29.01 -23.78 -1.42
CA LEU A 219 30.41 -23.39 -1.19
C LEU A 219 31.42 -24.54 -1.40
N GLN A 220 31.01 -25.79 -1.15
CA GLN A 220 31.84 -26.97 -1.36
C GLN A 220 32.16 -27.24 -2.85
N ARG A 221 31.21 -26.97 -3.75
CA ARG A 221 31.43 -27.14 -5.20
C ARG A 221 32.41 -26.10 -5.71
N ILE A 222 32.26 -24.86 -5.24
CA ILE A 222 33.13 -23.74 -5.57
C ILE A 222 34.56 -24.00 -5.05
N ALA A 223 34.69 -24.45 -3.80
CA ALA A 223 35.98 -24.82 -3.21
C ALA A 223 36.71 -25.90 -4.03
N HIS A 224 35.98 -26.92 -4.50
CA HIS A 224 36.55 -27.97 -5.35
C HIS A 224 36.91 -27.45 -6.76
N ALA A 225 36.08 -26.59 -7.35
CA ALA A 225 36.32 -26.02 -8.68
C ALA A 225 37.54 -25.09 -8.69
N LEU A 226 37.65 -24.20 -7.71
CA LEU A 226 38.75 -23.25 -7.59
C LEU A 226 39.99 -23.82 -6.88
N LYS A 227 39.89 -25.03 -6.29
CA LYS A 227 40.94 -25.69 -5.49
C LYS A 227 41.41 -24.86 -4.28
N ILE A 228 40.48 -24.15 -3.66
CA ILE A 228 40.70 -23.27 -2.50
C ILE A 228 39.97 -23.86 -1.29
N PRO A 229 40.50 -23.73 -0.06
CA PRO A 229 39.79 -24.20 1.13
C PRO A 229 38.46 -23.45 1.37
N ILE A 230 37.49 -24.14 1.98
CA ILE A 230 36.11 -23.65 2.16
C ILE A 230 36.04 -22.32 2.92
N TYR A 231 36.90 -22.11 3.92
CA TYR A 231 36.94 -20.85 4.69
C TYR A 231 37.30 -19.66 3.80
N ARG A 232 38.19 -19.85 2.83
CA ARG A 232 38.63 -18.78 1.94
C ARG A 232 37.54 -18.44 0.91
N VAL A 233 36.79 -19.43 0.44
CA VAL A 233 35.59 -19.19 -0.40
C VAL A 233 34.55 -18.38 0.37
N GLN A 234 34.37 -18.64 1.67
CA GLN A 234 33.47 -17.86 2.53
C GLN A 234 33.94 -16.41 2.68
N GLU A 235 35.24 -16.17 2.89
CA GLU A 235 35.81 -14.81 2.94
C GLU A 235 35.59 -14.05 1.63
N LEU A 236 35.82 -14.69 0.48
CA LEU A 236 35.57 -14.09 -0.83
C LEU A 236 34.07 -13.80 -1.03
N ALA A 237 33.19 -14.71 -0.60
CA ALA A 237 31.74 -14.50 -0.65
C ALA A 237 31.30 -13.30 0.19
N ASP A 238 31.90 -13.12 1.37
CA ASP A 238 31.63 -11.98 2.24
C ASP A 238 32.15 -10.66 1.67
N LEU A 239 33.23 -10.69 0.86
CA LEU A 239 33.67 -9.53 0.07
C LEU A 239 32.69 -9.20 -1.07
N VAL A 240 32.22 -10.21 -1.82
CA VAL A 240 31.23 -10.00 -2.90
C VAL A 240 29.94 -9.39 -2.35
N ARG A 241 29.50 -9.78 -1.15
CA ARG A 241 28.31 -9.20 -0.49
C ARG A 241 28.42 -7.71 -0.15
N LYS A 242 29.63 -7.15 -0.09
CA LYS A 242 29.84 -5.72 0.15
C LYS A 242 29.75 -4.87 -1.12
N LEU A 243 29.79 -5.51 -2.29
CA LEU A 243 29.66 -4.84 -3.58
C LEU A 243 28.19 -4.56 -3.89
N ASP A 244 27.94 -3.51 -4.66
CA ASP A 244 26.60 -3.07 -5.01
C ASP A 244 26.15 -3.74 -6.32
N PRO A 245 25.23 -4.73 -6.30
CA PRO A 245 24.84 -5.44 -7.52
C PRO A 245 23.99 -4.60 -8.47
N LYS A 246 23.52 -3.43 -8.03
CA LYS A 246 22.58 -2.55 -8.74
C LYS A 246 22.89 -1.08 -8.45
N PRO A 247 23.96 -0.53 -9.04
CA PRO A 247 24.41 0.82 -8.73
C PRO A 247 23.39 1.91 -9.10
N GLY A 248 22.47 1.65 -10.05
CA GLY A 248 21.44 2.61 -10.46
C GLY A 248 20.36 2.91 -9.40
N LEU A 249 20.14 2.03 -8.43
CA LEU A 249 19.08 2.19 -7.42
C LEU A 249 19.33 3.38 -6.46
N SER A 250 20.58 3.79 -6.27
CA SER A 250 20.92 4.95 -5.44
C SER A 250 20.39 6.27 -6.03
N PHE A 251 20.05 6.26 -7.33
CA PHE A 251 19.60 7.42 -8.10
C PHE A 251 18.12 7.29 -8.50
N SER A 252 17.37 6.40 -7.86
CA SER A 252 15.92 6.30 -8.06
C SER A 252 15.27 7.66 -7.79
N GLY A 253 14.60 8.19 -8.80
CA GLY A 253 14.01 9.52 -8.76
C GLY A 253 12.96 9.65 -7.64
N PRO A 254 12.69 10.88 -7.17
CA PRO A 254 11.76 11.15 -6.06
C PRO A 254 10.29 10.81 -6.38
N GLY A 255 9.98 10.40 -7.61
CA GLY A 255 8.61 10.12 -8.08
C GLY A 255 8.09 8.71 -7.79
N ASP A 256 8.93 7.78 -7.31
CA ASP A 256 8.52 6.38 -7.14
C ASP A 256 8.06 6.02 -5.71
N VAL A 257 8.24 6.94 -4.75
CA VAL A 257 7.71 6.77 -3.40
C VAL A 257 6.23 7.14 -3.41
N ARG A 258 5.39 6.15 -3.70
CA ARG A 258 3.93 6.28 -3.61
C ARG A 258 3.51 6.21 -2.15
N TYR A 259 3.11 7.34 -1.59
CA TYR A 259 2.51 7.38 -0.26
C TYR A 259 1.10 6.80 -0.32
N VAL A 260 0.80 5.86 0.59
CA VAL A 260 -0.55 5.34 0.78
C VAL A 260 -1.27 6.28 1.74
N VAL A 261 -2.34 6.92 1.28
CA VAL A 261 -3.24 7.71 2.12
C VAL A 261 -4.25 6.76 2.78
N PRO A 262 -4.27 6.64 4.12
CA PRO A 262 -5.20 5.75 4.80
C PRO A 262 -6.62 6.33 4.84
N ASP A 263 -7.63 5.46 4.70
CA ASP A 263 -9.06 5.80 4.83
C ASP A 263 -9.48 5.96 6.30
N VAL A 264 -8.80 5.27 7.22
CA VAL A 264 -9.11 5.33 8.67
C VAL A 264 -7.81 5.45 9.46
N VAL A 265 -7.80 6.31 10.47
CA VAL A 265 -6.68 6.50 11.40
C VAL A 265 -7.15 6.10 12.80
N ILE A 266 -6.38 5.25 13.47
CA ILE A 266 -6.58 4.87 14.87
C ILE A 266 -5.45 5.47 15.69
N GLU A 267 -5.81 6.30 16.67
CA GLU A 267 -4.86 6.87 17.63
C GLU A 267 -5.19 6.40 19.05
N GLU A 268 -4.16 6.27 19.90
CA GLU A 268 -4.33 5.96 21.32
C GLU A 268 -4.18 7.26 22.13
N ILE A 269 -5.27 7.70 22.77
CA ILE A 269 -5.30 8.89 23.62
C ILE A 269 -5.78 8.46 25.01
N GLU A 270 -5.00 8.75 26.05
CA GLU A 270 -5.32 8.41 27.44
C GLU A 270 -5.63 6.91 27.71
N GLY A 271 -5.13 6.03 26.84
CA GLY A 271 -5.37 4.59 26.93
C GLY A 271 -6.64 4.10 26.22
N GLU A 272 -7.38 4.99 25.57
CA GLU A 272 -8.50 4.67 24.70
C GLU A 272 -8.13 4.82 23.22
N PHE A 273 -8.73 4.01 22.37
CA PHE A 273 -8.50 4.06 20.93
C PHE A 273 -9.56 4.93 20.26
N ILE A 274 -9.14 6.06 19.70
CA ILE A 274 -9.99 6.97 18.93
C ILE A 274 -9.86 6.62 17.46
N ILE A 275 -11.01 6.56 16.78
CA ILE A 275 -11.11 6.21 15.36
C ILE A 275 -11.52 7.45 14.59
N LEU A 276 -10.65 7.89 13.69
CA LEU A 276 -10.86 9.00 12.79
C LEU A 276 -11.02 8.45 11.37
N VAL A 277 -12.20 8.58 10.78
CA VAL A 277 -12.41 8.25 9.36
C VAL A 277 -11.95 9.44 8.54
N ASN A 278 -10.98 9.20 7.67
CA ASN A 278 -10.37 10.23 6.85
C ASN A 278 -11.24 10.49 5.61
N ASP A 279 -12.14 11.45 5.74
CA ASP A 279 -12.98 11.93 4.64
C ASP A 279 -12.40 13.20 3.98
N ILE A 280 -11.13 13.54 4.22
CA ILE A 280 -10.50 14.81 3.74
C ILE A 280 -10.65 14.99 2.21
N THR A 281 -10.71 13.90 1.44
CA THR A 281 -10.81 13.98 -0.02
C THR A 281 -12.24 14.26 -0.52
N VAL A 282 -13.26 14.07 0.31
CA VAL A 282 -14.65 14.29 -0.09
C VAL A 282 -15.15 15.58 0.56
N PRO A 283 -15.43 16.64 -0.21
CA PRO A 283 -15.98 17.85 0.36
C PRO A 283 -17.34 17.54 1.00
N ARG A 284 -17.67 18.21 2.12
CA ARG A 284 -19.02 18.11 2.68
C ARG A 284 -20.01 18.62 1.65
N LEU A 285 -20.90 17.74 1.20
CA LEU A 285 -21.91 18.07 0.21
C LEU A 285 -23.14 18.64 0.89
N GLY A 286 -23.54 19.84 0.45
CA GLY A 286 -24.79 20.49 0.80
C GLY A 286 -25.75 20.53 -0.39
N ILE A 287 -27.02 20.78 -0.09
CA ILE A 287 -28.03 21.08 -1.11
C ILE A 287 -28.15 22.61 -1.22
N ASN A 288 -28.07 23.13 -2.44
CA ASN A 288 -28.21 24.55 -2.72
C ASN A 288 -29.58 25.08 -2.28
N LYS A 289 -29.58 26.02 -1.32
CA LYS A 289 -30.81 26.62 -0.77
C LYS A 289 -31.55 27.49 -1.78
N VAL A 290 -30.84 28.15 -2.71
CA VAL A 290 -31.41 29.10 -3.69
C VAL A 290 -32.41 28.40 -4.62
N TYR A 291 -32.06 27.22 -5.11
CA TYR A 291 -32.94 26.44 -5.97
C TYR A 291 -34.12 25.83 -5.21
N ARG A 292 -33.94 25.49 -3.92
CA ARG A 292 -35.02 24.99 -3.06
C ARG A 292 -36.08 26.06 -2.79
N GLU A 293 -35.63 27.30 -2.58
CA GLU A 293 -36.51 28.45 -2.40
C GLU A 293 -37.21 28.82 -3.71
N ALA A 294 -36.50 28.88 -4.84
CA ALA A 294 -37.10 29.16 -6.16
C ALA A 294 -38.20 28.15 -6.55
N LEU A 295 -38.03 26.88 -6.20
CA LEU A 295 -39.05 25.83 -6.40
C LEU A 295 -40.32 26.01 -5.58
N SER A 296 -40.23 26.67 -4.42
CA SER A 296 -41.41 26.96 -3.60
C SER A 296 -42.28 28.08 -4.20
N LEU A 297 -41.72 28.88 -5.13
CA LEU A 297 -42.36 30.02 -5.75
C LEU A 297 -42.91 29.77 -7.17
N GLU A 298 -42.41 28.77 -7.92
CA GLU A 298 -42.85 28.50 -9.30
C GLU A 298 -43.77 27.27 -9.44
N GLU A 299 -44.91 27.43 -10.13
CA GLU A 299 -45.91 26.37 -10.40
C GLU A 299 -45.72 25.66 -11.76
N GLY A 300 -44.50 25.60 -12.29
CA GLY A 300 -44.19 24.85 -13.52
C GLY A 300 -44.06 23.35 -13.27
N THR A 301 -44.92 22.52 -13.89
CA THR A 301 -44.98 21.06 -13.61
C THR A 301 -43.77 20.27 -14.10
N ASP A 302 -43.17 20.64 -15.24
CA ASP A 302 -42.04 19.89 -15.82
C ASP A 302 -40.68 20.32 -15.24
N THR A 303 -40.49 21.63 -14.98
CA THR A 303 -39.30 22.12 -14.26
C THR A 303 -39.27 21.59 -12.84
N ARG A 304 -40.41 21.56 -12.14
CA ARG A 304 -40.49 20.98 -10.79
C ARG A 304 -40.13 19.50 -10.76
N LYS A 305 -40.65 18.69 -11.69
CA LYS A 305 -40.29 17.26 -11.78
C LYS A 305 -38.80 17.04 -12.01
N PHE A 306 -38.18 17.84 -12.88
CA PHE A 306 -36.75 17.75 -13.14
C PHE A 306 -35.92 18.06 -11.89
N VAL A 307 -36.26 19.14 -11.19
CA VAL A 307 -35.51 19.54 -9.99
C VAL A 307 -35.79 18.58 -8.83
N GLU A 308 -37.01 18.07 -8.66
CA GLU A 308 -37.33 17.02 -7.67
C GLU A 308 -36.52 15.73 -7.96
N GLN A 309 -36.37 15.32 -9.22
CA GLN A 309 -35.52 14.18 -9.58
C GLN A 309 -34.04 14.43 -9.22
N LYS A 310 -33.52 15.62 -9.53
CA LYS A 310 -32.13 16.00 -9.21
C LYS A 310 -31.91 16.17 -7.71
N LEU A 311 -32.91 16.63 -6.96
CA LEU A 311 -32.88 16.75 -5.50
C LEU A 311 -32.88 15.38 -4.84
N ASN A 312 -33.72 14.46 -5.33
CA ASN A 312 -33.74 13.08 -4.86
C ASN A 312 -32.39 12.39 -5.14
N ALA A 313 -31.82 12.59 -6.34
CA ALA A 313 -30.49 12.07 -6.68
C ALA A 313 -29.40 12.64 -5.77
N ALA A 314 -29.40 13.95 -5.51
CA ALA A 314 -28.46 14.60 -4.58
C ALA A 314 -28.59 14.06 -3.15
N SER A 315 -29.82 14.01 -2.63
CA SER A 315 -30.11 13.54 -1.27
C SER A 315 -29.70 12.08 -1.09
N TRP A 316 -29.96 11.26 -2.12
CA TRP A 316 -29.59 9.86 -2.13
C TRP A 316 -28.07 9.67 -2.18
N LEU A 317 -27.33 10.50 -2.93
CA LEU A 317 -25.87 10.49 -2.97
C LEU A 317 -25.28 10.85 -1.59
N ILE A 318 -25.75 11.95 -0.99
CA ILE A 318 -25.34 12.39 0.37
C ILE A 318 -25.57 11.27 1.38
N ARG A 319 -26.77 10.66 1.37
CA ARG A 319 -27.11 9.55 2.25
C ARG A 319 -26.18 8.35 2.03
N SER A 320 -25.84 8.04 0.78
CA SER A 320 -24.96 6.90 0.45
C SER A 320 -23.53 7.12 0.94
N ILE A 321 -23.02 8.35 0.87
CA ILE A 321 -21.71 8.72 1.40
C ILE A 321 -21.71 8.63 2.93
N GLU A 322 -22.72 9.16 3.60
CA GLU A 322 -22.82 9.09 5.07
C GLU A 322 -22.98 7.63 5.55
N GLN A 323 -23.78 6.81 4.85
CA GLN A 323 -23.89 5.38 5.16
C GLN A 323 -22.56 4.65 4.98
N ARG A 324 -21.76 5.00 3.97
CA ARG A 324 -20.40 4.47 3.80
C ARG A 324 -19.52 4.85 4.98
N ARG A 325 -19.49 6.13 5.37
CA ARG A 325 -18.72 6.64 6.50
C ARG A 325 -19.09 5.91 7.80
N LEU A 326 -20.38 5.81 8.10
CA LEU A 326 -20.90 5.07 9.26
C LEU A 326 -20.53 3.59 9.21
N THR A 327 -20.62 2.94 8.04
CA THR A 327 -20.24 1.53 7.90
C THR A 327 -18.74 1.33 8.15
N LEU A 328 -17.88 2.20 7.61
CA LEU A 328 -16.44 2.16 7.85
C LEU A 328 -16.09 2.39 9.32
N TYR A 329 -16.75 3.35 9.97
CA TYR A 329 -16.56 3.60 11.39
C TYR A 329 -16.95 2.38 12.22
N LYS A 330 -18.13 1.78 11.97
CA LYS A 330 -18.60 0.58 12.68
C LYS A 330 -17.68 -0.62 12.47
N VAL A 331 -17.24 -0.85 11.23
CA VAL A 331 -16.28 -1.92 10.91
C VAL A 331 -14.96 -1.69 11.63
N SER A 332 -14.44 -0.47 11.61
CA SER A 332 -13.19 -0.13 12.28
C SER A 332 -13.31 -0.27 13.81
N SER A 333 -14.44 0.14 14.39
CA SER A 333 -14.73 0.00 15.82
C SER A 333 -14.77 -1.46 16.26
N ALA A 334 -15.44 -2.32 15.49
CA ALA A 334 -15.42 -3.76 15.72
C ALA A 334 -13.98 -4.30 15.64
N ILE A 335 -13.20 -3.93 14.61
CA ILE A 335 -11.81 -4.36 14.49
C ILE A 335 -10.98 -3.95 15.70
N VAL A 336 -11.06 -2.70 16.14
CA VAL A 336 -10.34 -2.18 17.31
C VAL A 336 -10.68 -2.99 18.56
N LYS A 337 -11.98 -3.25 18.80
CA LYS A 337 -12.45 -4.03 19.95
C LYS A 337 -11.88 -5.44 19.94
N TRP A 338 -11.94 -6.15 18.82
CA TRP A 338 -11.40 -7.50 18.70
C TRP A 338 -9.87 -7.54 18.73
N GLN A 339 -9.20 -6.53 18.20
CA GLN A 339 -7.75 -6.48 17.98
C GLN A 339 -7.01 -5.55 18.96
N THR A 340 -7.60 -5.27 20.12
CA THR A 340 -7.00 -4.40 21.16
C THR A 340 -5.57 -4.84 21.51
N GLU A 341 -5.33 -6.15 21.64
CA GLU A 341 -4.01 -6.70 21.96
C GLU A 341 -3.00 -6.50 20.83
N PHE A 342 -3.43 -6.59 19.58
CA PHE A 342 -2.58 -6.31 18.43
C PHE A 342 -2.17 -4.83 18.39
N LEU A 343 -3.11 -3.91 18.64
CA LEU A 343 -2.82 -2.48 18.61
C LEU A 343 -1.77 -2.10 19.68
N ARG A 344 -1.86 -2.70 20.88
CA ARG A 344 -0.89 -2.47 21.97
C ARG A 344 0.42 -3.25 21.80
N TYR A 345 0.36 -4.57 21.61
CA TYR A 345 1.52 -5.48 21.70
C TYR A 345 2.06 -5.95 20.33
N GLY A 346 1.33 -5.69 19.24
CA GLY A 346 1.79 -5.86 17.86
C GLY A 346 1.36 -7.16 17.21
N ILE A 347 1.95 -7.45 16.04
CA ILE A 347 1.56 -8.56 15.13
C ILE A 347 1.52 -9.94 15.83
N ARG A 348 2.32 -10.15 16.87
CA ARG A 348 2.33 -11.40 17.66
C ARG A 348 1.01 -11.70 18.36
N HIS A 349 0.24 -10.66 18.69
CA HIS A 349 -1.03 -10.75 19.40
C HIS A 349 -2.22 -10.52 18.47
N LEU A 350 -2.03 -10.71 17.15
CA LEU A 350 -3.12 -10.67 16.19
C LEU A 350 -4.05 -11.86 16.44
N ARG A 351 -5.30 -11.57 16.81
CA ARG A 351 -6.35 -12.57 17.00
C ARG A 351 -6.96 -12.93 15.65
N PRO A 352 -7.32 -14.19 15.40
CA PRO A 352 -8.02 -14.54 14.16
C PRO A 352 -9.43 -13.94 14.17
N LEU A 353 -9.81 -13.32 13.07
CA LEU A 353 -11.08 -12.63 12.91
C LEU A 353 -11.59 -12.94 11.50
N THR A 354 -12.84 -13.38 11.38
CA THR A 354 -13.45 -13.62 10.07
C THR A 354 -14.39 -12.48 9.69
N LEU A 355 -14.64 -12.31 8.39
CA LEU A 355 -15.61 -11.32 7.89
C LEU A 355 -17.00 -11.55 8.47
N ARG A 356 -17.39 -12.81 8.70
CA ARG A 356 -18.67 -13.16 9.32
C ARG A 356 -18.78 -12.67 10.76
N ASP A 357 -17.71 -12.77 11.55
CA ASP A 357 -17.75 -12.36 12.96
C ASP A 357 -18.02 -10.84 13.08
N ILE A 358 -17.38 -10.03 12.21
CA ILE A 358 -17.66 -8.58 12.14
C ILE A 358 -19.08 -8.31 11.61
N ALA A 359 -19.51 -9.05 10.60
CA ALA A 359 -20.82 -8.88 9.99
C ALA A 359 -21.96 -9.15 11.00
N GLU A 360 -21.81 -10.18 11.83
CA GLU A 360 -22.73 -10.53 12.93
C GLU A 360 -22.76 -9.45 14.01
N GLU A 361 -21.61 -8.87 14.38
CA GLU A 361 -21.55 -7.80 15.40
C GLU A 361 -22.21 -6.49 14.94
N ILE A 362 -22.06 -6.13 13.67
CA ILE A 362 -22.59 -4.87 13.12
C ILE A 362 -24.03 -5.05 12.59
N GLY A 363 -24.51 -6.29 12.45
CA GLY A 363 -25.84 -6.59 11.92
C GLY A 363 -25.97 -6.39 10.40
N VAL A 364 -24.87 -6.59 9.66
CA VAL A 364 -24.83 -6.45 8.19
C VAL A 364 -24.47 -7.78 7.53
N HIS A 365 -24.66 -7.88 6.21
CA HIS A 365 -24.23 -9.07 5.48
C HIS A 365 -22.69 -9.09 5.31
N GLU A 366 -22.08 -10.28 5.27
CA GLU A 366 -20.64 -10.46 5.07
C GLU A 366 -20.13 -9.72 3.82
N SER A 367 -20.91 -9.75 2.75
CA SER A 367 -20.59 -9.04 1.50
C SER A 367 -20.50 -7.52 1.69
N THR A 368 -21.27 -6.93 2.61
CA THR A 368 -21.20 -5.48 2.88
C THR A 368 -19.87 -5.14 3.55
N VAL A 369 -19.43 -5.93 4.54
CA VAL A 369 -18.13 -5.76 5.20
C VAL A 369 -16.99 -5.99 4.20
N SER A 370 -17.07 -7.05 3.40
CA SER A 370 -16.05 -7.35 2.38
C SER A 370 -15.91 -6.22 1.36
N ARG A 371 -17.03 -5.61 0.94
CA ARG A 371 -17.04 -4.47 0.02
C ARG A 371 -16.52 -3.19 0.66
N ALA A 372 -16.94 -2.91 1.90
CA ALA A 372 -16.50 -1.73 2.63
C ALA A 372 -15.00 -1.76 2.93
N THR A 373 -14.40 -2.93 3.10
CA THR A 373 -12.97 -3.08 3.47
C THR A 373 -12.03 -3.29 2.28
N ALA A 374 -12.57 -3.57 1.09
CA ALA A 374 -11.76 -3.82 -0.10
C ALA A 374 -11.01 -2.56 -0.53
N HIS A 375 -9.72 -2.71 -0.83
CA HIS A 375 -8.84 -1.62 -1.29
C HIS A 375 -8.73 -0.42 -0.33
N LYS A 376 -9.01 -0.64 0.96
CA LYS A 376 -8.89 0.37 2.00
C LYS A 376 -7.75 0.09 2.96
N TYR A 377 -7.19 1.17 3.48
CA TYR A 377 -6.09 1.12 4.41
C TYR A 377 -6.46 1.77 5.74
N ILE A 378 -5.95 1.19 6.82
CA ILE A 378 -6.09 1.69 8.18
C ILE A 378 -4.70 2.00 8.73
N GLN A 379 -4.51 3.23 9.18
CA GLN A 379 -3.34 3.64 9.93
C GLN A 379 -3.57 3.28 11.39
N THR A 380 -2.64 2.52 11.94
CA THR A 380 -2.59 2.16 13.35
C THR A 380 -1.35 2.79 13.98
N PRO A 381 -1.24 2.82 15.33
CA PRO A 381 -0.02 3.29 15.99
C PRO A 381 1.26 2.52 15.61
N ARG A 382 1.12 1.36 14.94
CA ARG A 382 2.22 0.48 14.53
C ARG A 382 2.50 0.50 13.03
N GLY A 383 1.79 1.31 12.26
CA GLY A 383 1.93 1.42 10.81
C GLY A 383 0.60 1.32 10.06
N ILE A 384 0.69 1.39 8.73
CA ILE A 384 -0.44 1.34 7.82
C ILE A 384 -0.65 -0.09 7.35
N PHE A 385 -1.88 -0.60 7.48
CA PHE A 385 -2.25 -1.96 7.07
C PHE A 385 -3.49 -1.91 6.18
N GLU A 386 -3.60 -2.85 5.23
CA GLU A 386 -4.88 -3.09 4.55
C GLU A 386 -5.90 -3.65 5.54
N PHE A 387 -7.18 -3.32 5.40
CA PHE A 387 -8.23 -3.95 6.23
C PHE A 387 -8.22 -5.48 6.10
N LYS A 388 -7.86 -6.00 4.92
CA LYS A 388 -7.74 -7.45 4.64
C LYS A 388 -6.78 -8.16 5.60
N PHE A 389 -5.76 -7.46 6.09
CA PHE A 389 -4.75 -8.00 7.00
C PHE A 389 -5.35 -8.51 8.31
N PHE A 390 -6.38 -7.84 8.83
CA PHE A 390 -7.04 -8.20 10.08
C PHE A 390 -7.93 -9.44 9.95
N PHE A 391 -8.34 -9.79 8.74
CA PHE A 391 -9.16 -10.97 8.46
C PHE A 391 -8.30 -12.24 8.29
N ALA A 392 -7.41 -12.48 9.26
CA ALA A 392 -6.52 -13.61 9.23
C ALA A 392 -7.25 -14.91 9.60
N SER A 393 -7.06 -15.95 8.77
CA SER A 393 -7.59 -17.27 9.06
C SER A 393 -6.81 -17.95 10.20
N SER A 394 -7.55 -18.48 11.18
CA SER A 394 -6.96 -19.31 12.24
C SER A 394 -6.49 -20.65 11.66
N LEU A 395 -5.22 -21.00 11.85
CA LEU A 395 -4.72 -22.34 11.56
C LEU A 395 -4.69 -23.15 12.86
N GLY A 396 -5.82 -23.77 13.22
CA GLY A 396 -5.92 -24.59 14.44
C GLY A 396 -7.29 -25.22 14.66
N ARG A 397 -7.33 -26.39 15.29
CA ARG A 397 -8.59 -27.03 15.72
C ARG A 397 -9.12 -26.31 16.97
N GLY A 398 -10.28 -25.68 16.84
CA GLY A 398 -11.08 -25.24 17.99
C GLY A 398 -11.37 -23.73 17.95
N ARG A 399 -12.65 -23.42 17.81
CA ARG A 399 -13.20 -22.07 17.64
C ARG A 399 -13.14 -21.20 18.92
N ASN A 400 -12.63 -21.75 20.04
CA ASN A 400 -12.77 -21.18 21.38
C ASN A 400 -11.46 -21.14 22.20
N ASN A 401 -10.27 -21.27 21.59
CA ASN A 401 -9.01 -21.15 22.35
C ASN A 401 -8.44 -19.72 22.20
N ALA A 402 -8.19 -19.08 23.35
CA ALA A 402 -7.50 -17.79 23.46
C ALA A 402 -6.08 -17.80 22.87
N ASN A 403 -5.55 -18.97 22.54
CA ASN A 403 -4.26 -19.20 21.90
C ASN A 403 -4.39 -19.56 20.40
N SER A 404 -5.39 -19.01 19.70
CA SER A 404 -5.52 -19.24 18.26
C SER A 404 -4.52 -18.34 17.50
N ILE A 405 -3.58 -18.99 16.81
CA ILE A 405 -2.44 -18.32 16.20
C ILE A 405 -2.70 -18.07 14.72
N THR A 406 -2.35 -16.87 14.28
CA THR A 406 -2.46 -16.43 12.88
C THR A 406 -1.26 -16.88 12.06
N THR A 407 -1.44 -16.99 10.74
CA THR A 407 -0.37 -17.32 9.79
C THR A 407 0.82 -16.34 9.88
N GLU A 408 0.54 -15.05 10.09
CA GLU A 408 1.57 -14.03 10.22
C GLU A 408 2.33 -14.13 11.55
N GLY A 409 1.64 -14.45 12.65
CA GLY A 409 2.27 -14.75 13.93
C GLY A 409 3.26 -15.93 13.82
N ILE A 410 2.91 -16.97 13.06
CA ILE A 410 3.79 -18.11 12.77
C ILE A 410 5.02 -17.68 11.98
N LYS A 411 4.85 -16.87 10.93
CA LYS A 411 5.96 -16.37 10.10
C LYS A 411 6.95 -15.53 10.93
N LEU A 412 6.43 -14.68 11.80
CA LEU A 412 7.25 -13.85 12.69
C LEU A 412 7.99 -14.73 13.72
N ALA A 413 7.30 -15.69 14.35
CA ALA A 413 7.94 -16.64 15.26
C ALA A 413 9.02 -17.49 14.57
N LEU A 414 8.80 -17.88 13.31
CA LEU A 414 9.78 -18.59 12.50
C LEU A 414 11.00 -17.70 12.23
N ARG A 415 10.79 -16.43 11.89
CA ARG A 415 11.87 -15.45 11.70
C ARG A 415 12.71 -15.27 12.96
N ASP A 416 12.08 -15.21 14.13
CA ASP A 416 12.78 -15.08 15.43
C ASP A 416 13.55 -16.34 15.82
N LEU A 417 13.00 -17.53 15.54
CA LEU A 417 13.70 -18.79 15.78
C LEU A 417 14.91 -18.96 14.87
N ILE A 418 14.82 -18.46 13.63
CA ILE A 418 15.93 -18.48 12.68
C ILE A 418 16.96 -17.41 13.02
N SER A 419 16.56 -16.21 13.47
CA SER A 419 17.51 -15.17 13.87
C SER A 419 18.30 -15.52 15.14
N SER A 420 17.69 -16.30 16.05
CA SER A 420 18.34 -16.82 17.25
C SER A 420 19.11 -18.13 17.04
N GLU A 421 19.19 -18.64 15.80
CA GLU A 421 19.91 -19.89 15.52
C GLU A 421 21.43 -19.70 15.48
N ASN A 422 22.18 -20.78 15.72
CA ASN A 422 23.63 -20.74 15.57
C ASN A 422 23.99 -20.86 14.07
N PRO A 423 24.70 -19.89 13.46
CA PRO A 423 25.06 -19.91 12.04
C PRO A 423 25.90 -21.11 11.60
N LYS A 424 26.63 -21.76 12.52
CA LYS A 424 27.42 -22.96 12.24
C LYS A 424 26.57 -24.23 12.10
N SER A 425 25.41 -24.26 12.76
CA SER A 425 24.50 -25.42 12.79
C SER A 425 23.04 -24.95 12.65
N PRO A 426 22.63 -24.49 11.45
CA PRO A 426 21.27 -24.00 11.22
C PRO A 426 20.24 -25.10 11.49
N TYR A 427 19.07 -24.71 11.99
CA TYR A 427 17.99 -25.65 12.30
C TYR A 427 17.38 -26.23 11.02
N SER A 428 17.22 -27.55 10.99
CA SER A 428 16.44 -28.23 9.96
C SER A 428 14.96 -27.86 10.07
N ASP A 429 14.23 -27.86 8.94
CA ASP A 429 12.79 -27.60 8.92
C ASP A 429 12.00 -28.51 9.88
N GLN A 430 12.49 -29.73 10.13
CA GLN A 430 11.91 -30.64 11.11
C GLN A 430 12.09 -30.10 12.54
N LYS A 431 13.29 -29.65 12.88
CA LYS A 431 13.59 -29.09 14.21
C LYS A 431 12.85 -27.77 14.44
N LEU A 432 12.66 -26.96 13.41
CA LEU A 432 11.82 -25.76 13.46
C LEU A 432 10.36 -26.10 13.73
N ALA A 433 9.81 -27.14 13.07
CA ALA A 433 8.47 -27.63 13.36
C ALA A 433 8.32 -28.13 14.80
N ASP A 434 9.32 -28.86 15.33
CA ASP A 434 9.30 -29.36 16.71
C ASP A 434 9.39 -28.22 17.74
N LEU A 435 10.21 -27.20 17.49
CA LEU A 435 10.32 -25.99 18.33
C LEU A 435 9.05 -25.14 18.31
N LEU A 436 8.38 -25.05 17.17
CA LEU A 436 7.09 -24.37 17.04
C LEU A 436 5.98 -25.15 17.76
N LYS A 437 6.01 -26.50 17.67
CA LYS A 437 5.10 -27.36 18.43
C LYS A 437 5.25 -27.19 19.94
N ALA A 438 6.47 -26.97 20.43
CA ALA A 438 6.72 -26.66 21.85
C ALA A 438 6.17 -25.30 22.31
N LYS A 439 5.83 -24.40 21.36
CA LYS A 439 5.18 -23.11 21.62
C LYS A 439 3.67 -23.14 21.31
N ASP A 440 3.05 -24.32 21.40
CA ASP A 440 1.64 -24.57 21.04
C ASP A 440 1.27 -24.26 19.57
N MET A 441 2.26 -24.19 18.67
CA MET A 441 2.05 -23.98 17.24
C MET A 441 2.17 -25.31 16.48
N GLU A 442 1.07 -26.03 16.30
CA GLU A 442 1.09 -27.31 15.57
C GLU A 442 1.15 -27.11 14.06
N ILE A 443 2.35 -27.26 13.48
CA ILE A 443 2.58 -27.02 12.06
C ILE A 443 3.36 -28.18 11.43
N SER A 444 3.01 -28.56 10.20
CA SER A 444 3.73 -29.60 9.48
C SER A 444 5.08 -29.09 8.95
N ARG A 445 6.07 -29.98 8.79
CA ARG A 445 7.36 -29.66 8.15
C ARG A 445 7.20 -28.99 6.77
N ARG A 446 6.22 -29.44 5.96
CA ARG A 446 5.97 -28.87 4.61
C ARG A 446 5.47 -27.43 4.70
N THR A 447 4.63 -27.14 5.68
CA THR A 447 4.11 -25.80 5.94
C THR A 447 5.21 -24.85 6.42
N VAL A 448 6.12 -25.33 7.28
CA VAL A 448 7.31 -24.57 7.69
C VAL A 448 8.21 -24.24 6.48
N ALA A 449 8.47 -25.21 5.61
CA ALA A 449 9.25 -24.98 4.39
C ALA A 449 8.57 -23.93 3.48
N LYS A 450 7.26 -24.03 3.27
CA LYS A 450 6.49 -23.06 2.50
C LYS A 450 6.60 -21.64 3.09
N TYR A 451 6.37 -21.48 4.38
CA TYR A 451 6.45 -20.16 5.04
C TYR A 451 7.86 -19.61 5.08
N ARG A 452 8.89 -20.47 5.19
CA ARG A 452 10.29 -20.07 5.08
C ARG A 452 10.61 -19.53 3.68
N ASP A 453 10.12 -20.19 2.64
CA ASP A 453 10.33 -19.79 1.25
C ASP A 453 9.57 -18.47 0.94
N GLU A 454 8.35 -18.29 1.47
CA GLU A 454 7.61 -17.01 1.38
C GLU A 454 8.35 -15.84 2.06
N LEU A 455 9.12 -16.12 3.13
CA LEU A 455 9.97 -15.13 3.81
C LEU A 455 11.31 -14.89 3.10
N GLY A 456 11.59 -15.58 1.99
CA GLY A 456 12.86 -15.47 1.26
C GLY A 456 14.06 -16.04 2.03
N ILE A 457 13.84 -16.85 3.06
CA ILE A 457 14.91 -17.40 3.89
C ILE A 457 15.43 -18.68 3.25
N ALA A 458 16.73 -18.79 3.01
CA ALA A 458 17.33 -19.97 2.39
C ALA A 458 17.18 -21.26 3.23
N ALA A 459 17.25 -22.42 2.57
CA ALA A 459 17.27 -23.72 3.24
C ALA A 459 18.53 -23.90 4.11
N THR A 460 18.55 -24.94 4.93
CA THR A 460 19.65 -25.26 5.87
C THR A 460 21.05 -25.20 5.22
N THR A 461 21.17 -25.61 3.96
CA THR A 461 22.44 -25.56 3.20
C THR A 461 22.92 -24.15 2.89
N GLY A 462 22.01 -23.22 2.58
CA GLY A 462 22.34 -21.83 2.30
C GLY A 462 22.55 -20.98 3.55
N ARG A 463 22.00 -21.40 4.70
CA ARG A 463 22.17 -20.71 5.99
C ARG A 463 23.44 -21.09 6.74
N LYS A 464 24.04 -22.24 6.39
CA LYS A 464 25.23 -22.74 7.08
C LYS A 464 26.46 -21.93 6.71
N ARG A 465 27.12 -21.35 7.71
CA ARG A 465 28.45 -20.73 7.59
C ARG A 465 29.52 -21.69 8.10
N TYR A 466 30.70 -21.67 7.47
CA TYR A 466 31.84 -22.56 7.78
C TYR A 466 32.97 -21.82 8.48
#